data_AF-A0A8H5LNN4-F1
#
_entry.id   AF-A0A8H5LNN4-F1
#
_cell.length_a   1.000
_cell.length_b   1.000
_cell.length_c   1.000
_cell.angle_alpha   90.00
_cell.angle_beta   90.00
_cell.angle_gamma   90.00
#
_symmetry.space_group_name_H-M   'P 1'
#
loop_
_entity.id
_entity.type
_entity.pdbx_description
1 polymer ?
#
loop_
_entity_poly.entity_id
_entity_poly.type
_entity_poly.pdbx_seq_one_letter_code
_entity_poly.pdbx_strand_id
1 'polypeptide(L)'
;MLLEAFPVELIADILGELDLASLVTCSCLSRRLRCVASDPALNPWRKPILRNLQSHNYEPALKHLSVRTAVPRHNWIDILSVARPPFLLFDATLPNLKEPEWEECFLRRFLPGWRKWRKDGSWRQAFLKMLHRVWHRSVTSCTTDEAWTKYILLNRNGSANELQMSSRNFSPIAIFNELKLQNNLTHLETWRRVILELADVRIVVFGVLSRPKTTLSINPNAHMLLRPPGIEWGEIKRNTAGRKRHFSNAEEYIQDYGVYPLRTVVSVPNFLSLEYQMTTNTYTKLRHPTPSPSHANYPFYTPGGGDRRWIGMPETEEETSRS
;
A
#
# COMPACT_ATOMS: atom_id res chain seq x y z
N MET A 1 34.52 -4.68 28.90
CA MET A 1 33.96 -3.56 29.69
C MET A 1 33.34 -2.44 28.85
N LEU A 2 33.36 -2.45 27.51
CA LEU A 2 32.87 -1.31 26.71
C LEU A 2 31.33 -1.18 26.64
N LEU A 3 30.60 -2.29 26.49
CA LEU A 3 29.13 -2.27 26.32
C LEU A 3 28.33 -1.92 27.58
N GLU A 4 28.89 -2.17 28.77
CA GLU A 4 28.22 -1.90 30.04
C GLU A 4 28.27 -0.42 30.44
N ALA A 5 29.13 0.37 29.81
CA ALA A 5 29.22 1.81 30.07
C ALA A 5 28.17 2.62 29.28
N PHE A 6 27.56 2.05 28.24
CA PHE A 6 26.63 2.79 27.38
C PHE A 6 25.21 2.89 27.95
N PRO A 7 24.50 4.00 27.70
CA PRO A 7 23.05 4.10 27.87
C PRO A 7 22.30 2.98 27.15
N VAL A 8 21.16 2.57 27.71
CA VAL A 8 20.37 1.44 27.19
C VAL A 8 19.81 1.70 25.80
N GLU A 9 19.59 2.96 25.45
CA GLU A 9 19.13 3.43 24.15
C GLU A 9 20.18 3.17 23.07
N LEU A 10 21.44 3.53 23.33
CA LEU A 10 22.54 3.30 22.39
C LEU A 10 22.82 1.79 22.22
N ILE A 11 22.68 1.02 23.30
CA ILE A 11 22.79 -0.44 23.22
C ILE A 11 21.67 -0.99 22.31
N ALA A 12 20.43 -0.51 22.46
CA ALA A 12 19.32 -0.94 21.61
C ALA A 12 19.54 -0.57 20.14
N ASP A 13 20.05 0.63 19.85
CA ASP A 13 20.37 1.06 18.48
C ASP A 13 21.46 0.19 17.84
N ILE A 14 22.54 -0.13 18.60
CA ILE A 14 23.60 -1.02 18.13
C ILE A 14 23.03 -2.43 17.87
N LEU A 15 22.22 -2.95 18.78
CA LEU A 15 21.56 -4.25 18.62
C LEU A 15 20.60 -4.28 17.42
N GLY A 16 19.97 -3.14 17.09
CA GLY A 16 19.07 -3.00 15.96
C GLY A 16 19.75 -3.02 14.59
N GLU A 17 21.07 -2.88 14.51
CA GLU A 17 21.82 -3.02 13.26
C GLU A 17 22.27 -4.45 12.95
N LEU A 18 22.21 -5.34 13.95
CA LEU A 18 22.60 -6.75 13.81
C LEU A 18 21.60 -7.54 12.97
N ASP A 19 22.07 -8.64 12.38
CA ASP A 19 21.22 -9.68 11.80
C ASP A 19 20.42 -10.42 12.88
N LEU A 20 19.35 -11.13 12.49
CA LEU A 20 18.48 -11.78 13.47
C LEU A 20 19.22 -12.89 14.24
N ALA A 21 20.09 -13.65 13.58
CA ALA A 21 20.85 -14.72 14.22
C ALA A 21 21.84 -14.18 15.27
N SER A 22 22.60 -13.14 14.93
CA SER A 22 23.50 -12.47 15.90
C SER A 22 22.72 -11.81 17.03
N LEU A 23 21.58 -11.16 16.75
CA LEU A 23 20.75 -10.53 17.78
C LEU A 23 20.20 -11.56 18.78
N VAL A 24 19.76 -12.73 18.29
CA VAL A 24 19.36 -13.85 19.15
C VAL A 24 20.52 -14.28 20.04
N THR A 25 21.72 -14.43 19.47
CA THR A 25 22.91 -14.81 20.23
C THR A 25 23.24 -13.77 21.30
N CYS A 26 23.33 -12.48 20.93
CA CYS A 26 23.59 -11.37 21.84
C CYS A 26 22.57 -11.26 22.98
N SER A 27 21.29 -11.50 22.72
CA SER A 27 20.23 -11.51 23.74
C SER A 27 20.41 -12.61 24.81
N CYS A 28 21.22 -13.64 24.51
CA CYS A 28 21.53 -14.73 25.41
C CYS A 28 22.85 -14.55 26.17
N LEU A 29 23.75 -13.67 25.72
CA LEU A 29 25.10 -13.52 26.29
C LEU A 29 25.12 -12.84 27.67
N SER A 30 24.20 -11.91 27.94
CA SER A 30 24.19 -11.12 29.18
C SER A 30 22.77 -10.83 29.66
N ARG A 31 22.59 -10.74 30.99
CA ARG A 31 21.30 -10.34 31.59
C ARG A 31 20.89 -8.94 31.16
N ARG A 32 21.84 -7.99 31.09
CA ARG A 32 21.55 -6.61 30.65
C ARG A 32 21.13 -6.55 29.20
N LEU A 33 21.84 -7.26 28.31
CA LEU A 33 21.47 -7.33 26.89
C LEU A 33 20.10 -7.98 26.70
N ARG A 34 19.79 -9.01 27.50
CA ARG A 34 18.46 -9.62 27.51
C ARG A 34 17.38 -8.62 27.93
N CYS A 35 17.60 -7.87 29.01
CA CYS A 35 16.65 -6.86 29.48
C CYS A 35 16.39 -5.81 28.40
N VAL A 36 17.46 -5.27 27.79
CA VAL A 36 17.35 -4.28 26.69
C VAL A 36 16.62 -4.88 25.47
N ALA A 37 16.94 -6.11 25.08
CA ALA A 37 16.29 -6.78 23.96
C ALA A 37 14.81 -7.09 24.22
N SER A 38 14.45 -7.42 25.46
CA SER A 38 13.07 -7.72 25.85
C SER A 38 12.20 -6.50 26.11
N ASP A 39 12.80 -5.30 26.20
CA ASP A 39 12.08 -4.07 26.49
C ASP A 39 11.24 -3.63 25.28
N PRO A 40 9.90 -3.53 25.41
CA PRO A 40 9.04 -3.11 24.32
C PRO A 40 9.23 -1.65 23.90
N ALA A 41 9.76 -0.78 24.77
CA ALA A 41 10.00 0.63 24.44
C ALA A 41 11.23 0.81 23.55
N LEU A 42 12.31 0.08 23.83
CA LEU A 42 13.56 0.13 23.07
C LEU A 42 13.49 -0.72 21.80
N ASN A 43 12.90 -1.91 21.89
CA ASN A 43 12.58 -2.82 20.80
C ASN A 43 13.63 -2.90 19.66
N PRO A 44 14.84 -3.39 19.94
CA PRO A 44 15.90 -3.51 18.94
C PRO A 44 15.55 -4.49 17.80
N TRP A 45 14.57 -5.37 18.01
CA TRP A 45 14.13 -6.36 17.02
C TRP A 45 13.39 -5.77 15.83
N ARG A 46 12.76 -4.59 15.96
CA ARG A 46 11.87 -4.03 14.93
C ARG A 46 12.59 -3.82 13.60
N LYS A 47 13.77 -3.20 13.64
CA LYS A 47 14.57 -2.88 12.44
C LYS A 47 15.05 -4.12 11.68
N PRO A 48 15.70 -5.12 12.31
CA PRO A 48 16.15 -6.32 11.60
C PRO A 48 14.99 -7.19 11.11
N ILE A 49 13.86 -7.23 11.83
CA ILE A 49 12.63 -7.88 11.36
C ILE A 49 12.12 -7.19 10.10
N LEU A 50 11.97 -5.86 10.10
CA LEU A 50 11.48 -5.13 8.92
C LEU A 50 12.42 -5.28 7.72
N ARG A 51 13.73 -5.26 7.93
CA ARG A 51 14.73 -5.51 6.88
C ARG A 51 14.53 -6.89 6.23
N ASN A 52 14.33 -7.93 7.04
CA ASN A 52 14.01 -9.28 6.54
C ASN A 52 12.66 -9.34 5.80
N LEU A 53 11.63 -8.64 6.32
CA LEU A 53 10.31 -8.63 5.71
C LEU A 53 10.32 -8.00 4.31
N GLN A 54 11.11 -6.94 4.13
CA GLN A 54 11.28 -6.22 2.86
C GLN A 54 12.21 -6.93 1.88
N SER A 55 13.29 -7.55 2.36
CA SER A 55 14.22 -8.30 1.48
C SER A 55 13.56 -9.52 0.85
N HIS A 56 12.47 -10.01 1.46
CA HIS A 56 11.75 -11.20 1.06
C HIS A 56 12.56 -12.51 1.08
N ASN A 57 13.81 -12.44 1.53
CA ASN A 57 14.67 -13.58 1.80
C ASN A 57 14.79 -13.71 3.32
N TYR A 58 13.93 -14.55 3.89
CA TYR A 58 13.80 -14.66 5.34
C TYR A 58 14.94 -15.48 5.93
N GLU A 59 15.66 -14.89 6.87
CA GLU A 59 16.63 -15.62 7.68
C GLU A 59 15.98 -16.80 8.41
N PRO A 60 16.70 -17.93 8.59
CA PRO A 60 16.17 -19.09 9.31
C PRO A 60 15.80 -18.77 10.75
N ALA A 61 16.48 -17.79 11.37
CA ALA A 61 16.16 -17.30 12.70
C ALA A 61 14.73 -16.76 12.80
N LEU A 62 14.18 -16.16 11.73
CA LEU A 62 12.83 -15.59 11.69
C LEU A 62 11.75 -16.67 11.90
N LYS A 63 11.99 -17.92 11.46
CA LYS A 63 11.03 -19.03 11.54
C LYS A 63 10.62 -19.38 12.98
N HIS A 64 11.56 -19.23 13.93
CA HIS A 64 11.40 -19.67 15.32
C HIS A 64 11.47 -18.54 16.36
N LEU A 65 11.29 -17.28 15.94
CA LEU A 65 11.31 -16.14 16.85
C LEU A 65 10.22 -16.20 17.93
N SER A 66 9.10 -16.90 17.69
CA SER A 66 7.95 -16.94 18.61
C SER A 66 8.23 -17.76 19.87
N VAL A 67 9.20 -18.67 19.80
CA VAL A 67 9.63 -19.52 20.92
C VAL A 67 10.52 -18.74 21.89
N ARG A 68 11.11 -17.63 21.45
CA ARG A 68 12.10 -16.87 22.22
C ARG A 68 11.40 -15.87 23.14
N THR A 69 11.63 -15.99 24.44
CA THR A 69 11.09 -15.05 25.45
C THR A 69 11.68 -13.64 25.36
N ALA A 70 12.87 -13.51 24.76
CA ALA A 70 13.55 -12.23 24.57
C ALA A 70 12.89 -11.36 23.49
N VAL A 71 12.00 -11.91 22.66
CA VAL A 71 11.33 -11.18 21.58
C VAL A 71 9.97 -10.70 22.08
N PRO A 72 9.72 -9.37 22.10
CA PRO A 72 8.42 -8.84 22.47
C PRO A 72 7.31 -9.33 21.51
N ARG A 73 6.17 -9.72 22.07
CA ARG A 73 5.04 -10.27 21.29
C ARG A 73 4.43 -9.26 20.32
N HIS A 74 4.49 -7.96 20.62
CA HIS A 74 3.96 -6.93 19.72
C HIS A 74 4.65 -6.93 18.34
N ASN A 75 5.89 -7.42 18.24
CA ASN A 75 6.60 -7.48 16.95
C ASN A 75 5.96 -8.45 15.98
N TRP A 76 5.26 -9.45 16.51
CA TRP A 76 4.50 -10.37 15.69
C TRP A 76 3.30 -9.73 15.01
N ILE A 77 2.79 -8.60 15.51
CA ILE A 77 1.73 -7.85 14.81
C ILE A 77 2.27 -7.27 13.49
N ASP A 78 3.50 -6.76 13.51
CA ASP A 78 4.18 -6.24 12.32
C ASP A 78 4.59 -7.37 11.37
N ILE A 79 5.08 -8.51 11.89
CA ILE A 79 5.39 -9.70 11.07
C ILE A 79 4.13 -10.25 10.40
N LEU A 80 3.06 -10.49 11.15
CA LEU A 80 1.84 -11.09 10.63
C LEU A 80 1.17 -10.19 9.60
N SER A 81 1.30 -8.86 9.72
CA SER A 81 0.69 -7.92 8.78
C SER A 81 1.44 -7.80 7.44
N VAL A 82 2.76 -8.05 7.40
CA VAL A 82 3.59 -7.81 6.21
C VAL A 82 4.16 -9.09 5.59
N ALA A 83 4.39 -10.15 6.39
CA ALA A 83 5.08 -11.34 5.90
C ALA A 83 4.31 -12.09 4.80
N ARG A 84 5.06 -12.73 3.91
CA ARG A 84 4.54 -13.51 2.79
C ARG A 84 3.62 -14.64 3.29
N PRO A 85 2.48 -14.88 2.62
CA PRO A 85 1.58 -15.98 2.95
C PRO A 85 2.26 -17.36 3.09
N PRO A 86 3.11 -17.86 2.16
CA PRO A 86 3.70 -19.19 2.27
C PRO A 86 4.56 -19.35 3.53
N PHE A 87 5.32 -18.32 3.89
CA PHE A 87 6.15 -18.34 5.09
C PHE A 87 5.31 -18.51 6.35
N LEU A 88 4.22 -17.74 6.48
CA LEU A 88 3.35 -17.80 7.65
C LEU A 88 2.54 -19.10 7.74
N LEU A 89 2.20 -19.71 6.60
CA LEU A 89 1.39 -20.93 6.55
C LEU A 89 2.22 -22.20 6.78
N PHE A 90 3.46 -22.24 6.30
CA PHE A 90 4.24 -23.49 6.23
C PHE A 90 5.56 -23.47 6.99
N ASP A 91 6.23 -22.31 7.07
CA ASP A 91 7.59 -22.22 7.66
C ASP A 91 7.59 -21.68 9.09
N ALA A 92 6.73 -20.71 9.38
CA ALA A 92 6.79 -19.93 10.60
C ALA A 92 6.07 -20.62 11.76
N THR A 93 6.72 -20.63 12.92
CA THR A 93 6.06 -21.00 14.18
C THR A 93 5.26 -19.80 14.69
N LEU A 94 3.93 -19.92 14.71
CA LEU A 94 3.06 -18.81 15.10
C LEU A 94 3.03 -18.64 16.64
N PRO A 95 3.11 -17.39 17.14
CA PRO A 95 2.98 -17.11 18.57
C PRO A 95 1.56 -17.34 19.08
N ASN A 96 1.44 -17.57 20.39
CA ASN A 96 0.15 -17.57 21.07
C ASN A 96 -0.25 -16.12 21.45
N LEU A 97 -0.87 -15.42 20.51
CA LEU A 97 -1.40 -14.06 20.68
C LEU A 97 -2.84 -14.07 21.20
N LYS A 98 -3.23 -13.00 21.89
CA LYS A 98 -4.60 -12.78 22.37
C LYS A 98 -5.53 -12.41 21.20
N GLU A 99 -6.84 -12.64 21.36
CA GLU A 99 -7.85 -12.25 20.37
C GLU A 99 -7.75 -10.80 19.85
N PRO A 100 -7.57 -9.74 20.69
CA PRO A 100 -7.45 -8.38 20.19
C PRO A 100 -6.18 -8.14 19.34
N GLU A 101 -5.09 -8.86 19.63
CA GLU A 101 -3.86 -8.77 18.85
C GLU A 101 -4.05 -9.40 17.47
N TRP A 102 -4.77 -10.53 17.39
CA TRP A 102 -5.18 -11.14 16.13
C TRP A 102 -6.12 -10.26 15.32
N GLU A 103 -7.06 -9.58 15.97
CA GLU A 103 -7.92 -8.58 15.32
C GLU A 103 -7.09 -7.47 14.70
N GLU A 104 -6.14 -6.91 15.45
CA GLU A 104 -5.25 -5.86 14.93
C GLU A 104 -4.43 -6.33 13.73
N CYS A 105 -3.87 -7.55 13.78
CA CYS A 105 -3.17 -8.16 12.65
C CYS A 105 -4.07 -8.26 11.41
N PHE A 106 -5.31 -8.72 11.61
CA PHE A 106 -6.29 -8.86 10.53
C PHE A 106 -6.61 -7.50 9.90
N LEU A 107 -6.83 -6.46 10.71
CA LEU A 107 -7.18 -5.12 10.24
C LEU A 107 -6.02 -4.40 9.55
N ARG A 108 -4.78 -4.69 9.93
CA ARG A 108 -3.58 -4.12 9.30
C ARG A 108 -3.30 -4.75 7.94
N ARG A 109 -3.62 -6.03 7.77
CA ARG A 109 -3.29 -6.81 6.56
C ARG A 109 -4.40 -6.78 5.51
N PHE A 110 -5.65 -6.98 5.93
CA PHE A 110 -6.78 -7.27 5.06
C PHE A 110 -7.75 -6.09 4.91
N LEU A 111 -8.55 -6.12 3.84
CA LEU A 111 -9.57 -5.11 3.60
C LEU A 111 -10.68 -5.15 4.65
N PRO A 112 -11.26 -3.99 5.02
CA PRO A 112 -12.36 -3.93 6.00
C PRO A 112 -13.56 -4.82 5.63
N GLY A 113 -13.86 -4.96 4.34
CA GLY A 113 -14.95 -5.81 3.84
C GLY A 113 -14.74 -7.31 4.09
N TRP A 114 -13.52 -7.74 4.43
CA TRP A 114 -13.20 -9.14 4.71
C TRP A 114 -13.49 -9.53 6.17
N ARG A 115 -13.88 -8.58 7.03
CA ARG A 115 -14.34 -8.86 8.40
C ARG A 115 -15.52 -9.84 8.45
N LYS A 116 -16.30 -9.93 7.37
CA LYS A 116 -17.43 -10.88 7.25
C LYS A 116 -17.02 -12.34 7.48
N TRP A 117 -15.76 -12.69 7.19
CA TRP A 117 -15.23 -14.04 7.35
C TRP A 117 -14.92 -14.42 8.80
N ARG A 118 -15.02 -13.47 9.75
CA ARG A 118 -14.96 -13.78 11.18
C ARG A 118 -16.18 -14.56 11.66
N LYS A 119 -17.33 -14.44 10.98
CA LYS A 119 -18.59 -15.09 11.40
C LYS A 119 -18.44 -16.61 11.64
N ASP A 120 -17.42 -17.22 11.04
CA ASP A 120 -17.14 -18.65 11.07
C ASP A 120 -16.12 -19.08 12.14
N GLY A 121 -15.67 -18.21 13.06
CA GLY A 121 -14.74 -18.61 14.14
C GLY A 121 -13.98 -17.49 14.87
N SER A 122 -12.83 -17.86 15.47
CA SER A 122 -11.93 -16.94 16.16
C SER A 122 -11.13 -16.05 15.20
N TRP A 123 -10.57 -14.92 15.67
CA TRP A 123 -9.79 -14.04 14.80
C TRP A 123 -8.56 -14.73 14.21
N ARG A 124 -7.92 -15.61 14.99
CA ARG A 124 -6.82 -16.45 14.52
C ARG A 124 -7.24 -17.36 13.36
N GLN A 125 -8.38 -18.04 13.49
CA GLN A 125 -8.88 -18.93 12.44
C GLN A 125 -9.27 -18.15 11.19
N ALA A 126 -9.96 -17.02 11.35
CA ALA A 126 -10.33 -16.15 10.25
C ALA A 126 -9.09 -15.62 9.50
N PHE A 127 -8.06 -15.22 10.24
CA PHE A 127 -6.78 -14.77 9.68
C PHE A 127 -6.13 -15.87 8.82
N LEU A 128 -5.97 -17.08 9.37
CA LEU A 128 -5.31 -18.19 8.66
C LEU A 128 -6.12 -18.69 7.47
N LYS A 129 -7.44 -18.80 7.59
CA LYS A 129 -8.33 -19.16 6.46
C LYS A 129 -8.22 -18.15 5.33
N MET A 130 -8.25 -16.86 5.65
CA MET A 130 -8.11 -15.81 4.63
C MET A 130 -6.72 -15.81 4.00
N LEU A 131 -5.68 -15.99 4.81
CA LEU A 131 -4.31 -16.08 4.33
C LEU A 131 -4.13 -17.26 3.37
N HIS A 132 -4.67 -18.42 3.72
CA HIS A 132 -4.66 -19.61 2.87
C HIS A 132 -5.37 -19.35 1.54
N ARG A 133 -6.54 -18.71 1.55
CA ARG A 133 -7.28 -18.36 0.33
C ARG A 133 -6.49 -17.41 -0.57
N VAL A 134 -5.89 -16.37 0.00
CA VAL A 134 -5.04 -15.44 -0.73
C VAL A 134 -3.86 -16.19 -1.37
N TRP A 135 -3.16 -17.01 -0.59
CA TRP A 135 -2.04 -17.80 -1.09
C TRP A 135 -2.45 -18.74 -2.21
N HIS A 136 -3.51 -19.51 -1.99
CA HIS A 136 -4.06 -20.44 -2.96
C HIS A 136 -4.46 -19.73 -4.27
N ARG A 137 -5.07 -18.55 -4.21
CA ARG A 137 -5.37 -17.72 -5.39
C ARG A 137 -4.13 -17.20 -6.11
N SER A 138 -3.03 -16.96 -5.39
CA SER A 138 -1.80 -16.46 -6.00
C SER A 138 -1.00 -17.56 -6.73
N VAL A 139 -1.19 -18.82 -6.34
CA VAL A 139 -0.44 -19.96 -6.88
C VAL A 139 -1.29 -20.83 -7.82
N THR A 140 -2.60 -20.88 -7.61
CA THR A 140 -3.51 -21.77 -8.35
C THR A 140 -4.69 -21.00 -8.94
N SER A 141 -5.16 -21.43 -10.12
CA SER A 141 -6.35 -20.90 -10.81
C SER A 141 -7.66 -21.53 -10.32
N CYS A 142 -7.71 -21.92 -9.04
CA CYS A 142 -8.85 -22.61 -8.47
C CYS A 142 -10.04 -21.66 -8.23
N THR A 143 -11.24 -22.10 -8.62
CA THR A 143 -12.49 -21.31 -8.52
C THR A 143 -13.37 -21.67 -7.34
N THR A 144 -12.97 -22.66 -6.53
CA THR A 144 -13.82 -23.23 -5.49
C THR A 144 -14.13 -22.23 -4.38
N ASP A 145 -13.16 -21.39 -4.02
CA ASP A 145 -13.32 -20.37 -2.98
C ASP A 145 -14.07 -19.12 -3.48
N GLU A 146 -13.75 -18.64 -4.69
CA GLU A 146 -14.37 -17.46 -5.30
C GLU A 146 -14.51 -17.64 -6.82
N ALA A 147 -15.70 -18.03 -7.27
CA ALA A 147 -16.01 -18.24 -8.69
C ALA A 147 -16.15 -16.93 -9.49
N TRP A 148 -16.34 -15.80 -8.81
CA TRP A 148 -16.66 -14.50 -9.41
C TRP A 148 -15.71 -13.41 -8.92
N THR A 149 -15.22 -12.59 -9.85
CA THR A 149 -14.46 -11.37 -9.58
C THR A 149 -15.35 -10.17 -9.82
N LYS A 150 -15.43 -9.29 -8.83
CA LYS A 150 -16.16 -8.02 -8.91
C LYS A 150 -15.20 -6.89 -9.26
N TYR A 151 -15.61 -5.99 -10.13
CA TYR A 151 -14.84 -4.81 -10.52
C TYR A 151 -15.76 -3.62 -10.73
N ILE A 152 -15.21 -2.42 -10.60
CA ILE A 152 -15.96 -1.17 -10.76
C ILE A 152 -15.60 -0.59 -12.13
N LEU A 153 -16.62 -0.25 -12.91
CA LEU A 153 -16.48 0.46 -14.18
C LEU A 153 -16.95 1.90 -14.01
N LEU A 154 -16.08 2.86 -14.32
CA LEU A 154 -16.43 4.27 -14.40
C LEU A 154 -16.73 4.62 -15.86
N ASN A 155 -17.98 4.98 -16.13
CA ASN A 155 -18.44 5.35 -17.46
C ASN A 155 -18.13 6.82 -17.76
N ARG A 156 -18.15 7.19 -19.04
CA ARG A 156 -17.97 8.59 -19.47
C ARG A 156 -19.06 9.54 -18.95
N ASN A 157 -20.26 9.04 -18.73
CA ASN A 157 -21.41 9.80 -18.23
C ASN A 157 -21.33 10.12 -16.73
N GLY A 158 -20.23 9.79 -16.04
CA GLY A 158 -20.10 10.02 -14.60
C GLY A 158 -20.65 8.91 -13.70
N SER A 159 -21.31 7.88 -14.27
CA SER A 159 -21.83 6.74 -13.51
C SER A 159 -20.74 5.72 -13.16
N ALA A 160 -20.93 5.04 -12.02
CA ALA A 160 -20.08 3.95 -11.56
C ALA A 160 -20.91 2.68 -11.44
N ASN A 161 -20.52 1.62 -12.15
CA ASN A 161 -21.21 0.34 -12.14
C ASN A 161 -20.33 -0.74 -11.49
N GLU A 162 -20.91 -1.53 -10.58
CA GLU A 162 -20.29 -2.76 -10.09
C GLU A 162 -20.63 -3.91 -11.06
N LEU A 163 -19.60 -4.49 -11.68
CA LEU A 163 -19.73 -5.61 -12.60
C LEU A 163 -19.07 -6.85 -12.00
N GLN A 164 -19.52 -8.02 -12.47
CA GLN A 164 -18.96 -9.30 -12.04
C GLN A 164 -18.67 -10.20 -13.24
N MET A 165 -17.56 -10.92 -13.19
CA MET A 165 -17.17 -11.89 -14.22
C MET A 165 -16.57 -13.13 -13.58
N SER A 166 -16.63 -14.28 -14.27
CA SER A 166 -15.99 -15.50 -13.79
C SER A 166 -14.49 -15.29 -13.58
N SER A 167 -13.96 -15.75 -12.45
CA SER A 167 -12.55 -15.57 -12.08
C SER A 167 -11.57 -16.26 -13.03
N ARG A 168 -11.96 -17.35 -13.71
CA ARG A 168 -11.07 -18.06 -14.67
C ARG A 168 -10.71 -17.24 -15.90
N ASN A 169 -11.67 -16.45 -16.37
CA ASN A 169 -11.53 -15.68 -17.60
C ASN A 169 -11.24 -14.20 -17.29
N PHE A 170 -11.03 -13.86 -16.01
CA PHE A 170 -10.82 -12.48 -15.60
C PHE A 170 -9.43 -11.99 -15.99
N SER A 171 -9.38 -11.24 -17.09
CA SER A 171 -8.22 -10.45 -17.48
C SER A 171 -8.61 -8.97 -17.53
N PRO A 172 -8.14 -8.12 -16.59
CA PRO A 172 -8.56 -6.72 -16.52
C PRO A 172 -8.15 -5.93 -17.77
N ILE A 173 -7.02 -6.28 -18.39
CA ILE A 173 -6.53 -5.64 -19.61
C ILE A 173 -7.42 -6.00 -20.80
N ALA A 174 -7.78 -7.28 -20.96
CA ALA A 174 -8.64 -7.73 -22.05
C ALA A 174 -10.04 -7.10 -21.94
N ILE A 175 -10.62 -7.11 -20.74
CA ILE A 175 -11.92 -6.47 -20.46
C ILE A 175 -11.87 -4.98 -20.78
N PHE A 176 -10.81 -4.29 -20.34
CA PHE A 176 -10.68 -2.86 -20.61
C PHE A 176 -10.52 -2.56 -22.10
N ASN A 177 -9.77 -3.37 -22.84
CA ASN A 177 -9.61 -3.22 -24.30
C ASN A 177 -10.92 -3.45 -25.06
N GLU A 178 -11.75 -4.40 -24.63
CA GLU A 178 -13.09 -4.60 -25.20
C GLU A 178 -14.00 -3.40 -24.93
N LEU A 179 -14.02 -2.90 -23.69
CA LEU A 179 -14.78 -1.70 -23.32
C LEU A 179 -14.29 -0.46 -24.09
N LYS A 180 -12.99 -0.37 -24.33
CA LYS A 180 -12.36 0.69 -25.14
C LYS A 180 -12.79 0.60 -26.60
N LEU A 181 -12.91 -0.61 -27.16
CA LEU A 181 -13.46 -0.85 -28.50
C LEU A 181 -14.92 -0.41 -28.59
N GLN A 182 -15.76 -0.84 -27.66
CA GLN A 182 -17.19 -0.47 -27.60
C GLN A 182 -17.42 1.04 -27.50
N ASN A 183 -16.49 1.77 -26.86
CA ASN A 183 -16.57 3.22 -26.67
C ASN A 183 -15.82 4.04 -27.75
N ASN A 184 -15.32 3.41 -28.82
CA ASN A 184 -14.51 4.04 -29.88
C ASN A 184 -13.25 4.76 -29.35
N LEU A 185 -12.61 4.19 -28.33
CA LEU A 185 -11.41 4.74 -27.67
C LEU A 185 -10.11 4.04 -28.04
N THR A 186 -10.12 3.11 -28.99
CA THR A 186 -8.96 2.27 -29.34
C THR A 186 -7.71 3.08 -29.68
N HIS A 187 -7.88 4.25 -30.27
CA HIS A 187 -6.83 5.18 -30.69
C HIS A 187 -6.05 5.84 -29.53
N LEU A 188 -6.57 5.83 -28.31
CA LEU A 188 -5.89 6.46 -27.17
C LEU A 188 -5.07 5.46 -26.38
N GLU A 189 -4.03 5.89 -25.69
CA GLU A 189 -3.21 4.99 -24.87
C GLU A 189 -3.95 4.51 -23.60
N THR A 190 -3.72 3.26 -23.20
CA THR A 190 -4.26 2.71 -21.95
C THR A 190 -3.31 3.01 -20.79
N TRP A 191 -3.77 3.86 -19.87
CA TRP A 191 -3.06 4.20 -18.65
C TRP A 191 -3.37 3.18 -17.55
N ARG A 192 -2.33 2.63 -16.92
CA ARG A 192 -2.43 1.74 -15.76
C ARG A 192 -1.87 2.43 -14.52
N ARG A 193 -2.63 2.42 -13.43
CA ARG A 193 -2.21 3.03 -12.16
C ARG A 193 -2.57 2.17 -10.96
N VAL A 194 -1.67 2.09 -9.98
CA VAL A 194 -1.96 1.48 -8.67
C VAL A 194 -2.53 2.56 -7.75
N ILE A 195 -3.75 2.37 -7.24
CA ILE A 195 -4.35 3.26 -6.22
C ILE A 195 -3.82 2.90 -4.84
N LEU A 196 -3.87 1.61 -4.52
CA LEU A 196 -3.58 1.11 -3.18
C LEU A 196 -2.80 -0.19 -3.30
N GLU A 197 -1.74 -0.29 -2.50
CA GLU A 197 -0.95 -1.49 -2.34
C GLU A 197 -0.90 -1.85 -0.86
N LEU A 198 -1.53 -2.97 -0.55
CA LEU A 198 -1.44 -3.68 0.73
C LEU A 198 -0.59 -4.94 0.53
N ALA A 199 -0.21 -5.61 1.62
CA ALA A 199 0.65 -6.79 1.58
C ALA A 199 0.13 -7.90 0.63
N ASP A 200 -1.19 -8.09 0.58
CA ASP A 200 -1.84 -9.14 -0.23
C ASP A 200 -2.76 -8.61 -1.33
N VAL A 201 -3.07 -7.30 -1.34
CA VAL A 201 -4.09 -6.73 -2.22
C VAL A 201 -3.55 -5.49 -2.91
N ARG A 202 -3.67 -5.48 -4.24
CA ARG A 202 -3.36 -4.32 -5.07
C ARG A 202 -4.61 -3.85 -5.80
N ILE A 203 -5.00 -2.60 -5.60
CA ILE A 203 -6.08 -1.97 -6.34
C ILE A 203 -5.47 -1.23 -7.52
N VAL A 204 -5.80 -1.67 -8.74
CA VAL A 204 -5.28 -1.12 -9.99
C VAL A 204 -6.43 -0.51 -10.77
N VAL A 205 -6.20 0.65 -11.36
CA VAL A 205 -7.09 1.32 -12.30
C VAL A 205 -6.49 1.25 -13.69
N PHE A 206 -7.37 0.99 -14.65
CA PHE A 206 -7.11 1.12 -16.06
C PHE A 206 -8.00 2.24 -16.58
N GLY A 207 -7.42 3.16 -17.34
CA GLY A 207 -8.14 4.28 -17.86
C GLY A 207 -7.49 4.82 -19.11
N VAL A 208 -8.15 5.80 -19.72
CA VAL A 208 -7.67 6.47 -20.92
C VAL A 208 -7.76 7.95 -20.66
N LEU A 209 -6.68 8.67 -20.94
CA LEU A 209 -6.65 10.12 -20.87
C LEU A 209 -6.70 10.67 -22.28
N SER A 210 -7.62 11.60 -22.52
CA SER A 210 -7.73 12.37 -23.75
C SER A 210 -7.63 13.85 -23.41
N ARG A 211 -7.18 14.65 -24.38
CA ARG A 211 -7.49 16.10 -24.42
C ARG A 211 -8.74 16.24 -25.29
N PRO A 212 -9.95 16.19 -24.70
CA PRO A 212 -11.16 16.24 -25.48
C PRO A 212 -11.36 17.64 -26.05
N LYS A 213 -11.89 17.71 -27.26
CA LYS A 213 -12.33 18.98 -27.88
C LYS A 213 -13.63 19.52 -27.25
N THR A 214 -14.34 18.71 -26.47
CA THR A 214 -15.64 19.03 -25.85
C THR A 214 -15.70 18.56 -24.40
N THR A 215 -16.24 19.42 -23.53
CA THR A 215 -16.31 19.21 -22.07
C THR A 215 -17.41 18.23 -21.63
N LEU A 216 -18.40 17.97 -22.48
CA LEU A 216 -19.58 17.14 -22.18
C LEU A 216 -19.29 15.64 -21.99
N SER A 217 -18.11 15.17 -22.43
CA SER A 217 -17.74 13.75 -22.37
C SER A 217 -16.71 13.42 -21.27
N ILE A 218 -16.37 14.41 -20.44
CA ILE A 218 -15.35 14.28 -19.41
C ILE A 218 -16.01 13.75 -18.14
N ASN A 219 -15.54 12.60 -17.67
CA ASN A 219 -15.82 12.16 -16.31
C ASN A 219 -14.71 12.71 -15.38
N PRO A 220 -15.00 13.73 -14.55
CA PRO A 220 -14.01 14.35 -13.69
C PRO A 220 -13.54 13.42 -12.55
N ASN A 221 -14.41 12.51 -12.10
CA ASN A 221 -14.05 11.52 -11.08
C ASN A 221 -13.04 10.52 -11.65
N ALA A 222 -13.22 10.10 -12.90
CA ALA A 222 -12.25 9.24 -13.58
C ALA A 222 -10.91 9.96 -13.83
N HIS A 223 -10.96 11.24 -14.20
CA HIS A 223 -9.75 12.05 -14.34
C HIS A 223 -9.00 12.20 -13.01
N MET A 224 -9.71 12.54 -11.93
CA MET A 224 -9.13 12.68 -10.58
C MET A 224 -8.56 11.35 -10.05
N LEU A 225 -9.18 10.22 -10.37
CA LEU A 225 -8.67 8.90 -9.97
C LEU A 225 -7.38 8.52 -10.71
N LEU A 226 -7.28 8.89 -12.00
CA LEU A 226 -6.10 8.66 -12.82
C LEU A 226 -4.99 9.68 -12.54
N ARG A 227 -5.34 10.92 -12.18
CA ARG A 227 -4.45 12.05 -11.86
C ARG A 227 -5.04 12.88 -10.70
N PRO A 228 -4.81 12.49 -9.43
CA PRO A 228 -5.22 13.30 -8.31
C PRO A 228 -4.28 14.51 -8.20
N PRO A 229 -4.79 15.65 -7.70
CA PRO A 229 -4.01 16.89 -7.59
C PRO A 229 -2.80 16.71 -6.67
N GLY A 230 -1.64 17.25 -7.07
CA GLY A 230 -0.38 17.21 -6.30
C GLY A 230 0.60 16.09 -6.69
N ILE A 231 0.29 15.29 -7.72
CA ILE A 231 1.20 14.29 -8.30
C ILE A 231 1.55 14.74 -9.71
N GLU A 232 2.33 15.82 -9.81
CA GLU A 232 2.98 16.19 -11.05
C GLU A 232 4.16 15.25 -11.28
N TRP A 233 4.23 14.69 -12.48
CA TRP A 233 5.35 13.86 -12.90
C TRP A 233 6.62 14.72 -12.85
N GLY A 234 7.63 14.22 -12.15
CA GLY A 234 8.93 14.85 -12.11
C GLY A 234 9.59 14.80 -13.48
N GLU A 235 9.28 15.73 -14.37
CA GLU A 235 10.32 16.29 -15.20
C GLU A 235 11.29 17.01 -14.25
N ILE A 236 12.37 16.31 -13.88
CA ILE A 236 13.52 16.91 -13.23
C ILE A 236 14.14 17.86 -14.26
N LYS A 237 13.59 19.07 -14.40
CA LYS A 237 14.32 20.19 -14.99
C LYS A 237 15.45 20.50 -14.02
N ARG A 238 16.66 20.03 -14.37
CA ARG A 238 17.91 20.33 -13.67
C ARG A 238 17.94 21.83 -13.39
N ASN A 239 17.96 22.17 -12.09
CA ASN A 239 18.05 23.54 -11.61
C ASN A 239 19.38 24.16 -12.06
N THR A 240 19.37 24.89 -13.17
CA THR A 240 20.37 25.93 -13.43
C THR A 240 19.89 27.23 -12.79
N ALA A 241 20.53 27.56 -11.67
CA ALA A 241 20.75 28.88 -11.09
C ALA A 241 19.61 29.93 -11.18
N GLY A 242 19.08 30.29 -10.00
CA GLY A 242 18.93 31.69 -9.63
C GLY A 242 18.01 32.56 -10.49
N ARG A 243 16.70 32.31 -10.46
CA ARG A 243 15.68 33.35 -10.55
C ARG A 243 14.34 32.77 -10.11
N LYS A 244 13.69 33.40 -9.12
CA LYS A 244 12.27 33.16 -8.82
C LYS A 244 11.48 33.46 -10.09
N ARG A 245 11.16 32.42 -10.86
CA ARG A 245 10.12 32.47 -11.89
C ARG A 245 8.90 31.80 -11.28
N HIS A 246 7.85 32.58 -11.10
CA HIS A 246 6.50 32.03 -11.07
C HIS A 246 6.35 31.19 -12.34
N PHE A 247 6.15 29.88 -12.20
CA PHE A 247 5.84 29.01 -13.32
C PHE A 247 4.40 29.29 -13.77
N SER A 248 4.26 30.31 -14.61
CA SER A 248 3.20 30.42 -15.59
C SER A 248 3.61 29.58 -16.80
N ASN A 249 3.22 28.30 -16.79
CA ASN A 249 3.11 27.37 -17.93
C ASN A 249 2.00 26.38 -17.51
N ALA A 250 0.69 26.62 -17.60
CA ALA A 250 -0.09 27.35 -18.59
C ALA A 250 0.05 26.83 -20.04
N GLU A 251 0.29 25.53 -20.20
CA GLU A 251 0.04 24.78 -21.44
C GLU A 251 -0.57 23.45 -20.99
N GLU A 252 -1.84 23.12 -21.17
CA GLU A 252 -2.87 23.61 -22.05
C GLU A 252 -4.16 23.30 -21.26
N TYR A 253 -4.82 24.34 -20.76
CA TYR A 253 -6.11 24.21 -20.10
C TYR A 253 -7.05 23.53 -21.09
N ILE A 254 -7.47 22.30 -20.81
CA ILE A 254 -8.81 21.88 -21.23
C ILE A 254 -9.71 22.96 -20.62
N GLN A 255 -10.28 23.82 -21.45
CA GLN A 255 -11.21 24.86 -21.02
C GLN A 255 -12.41 24.17 -20.42
N ASP A 256 -12.31 23.93 -19.12
CA ASP A 256 -13.25 23.26 -18.27
C ASP A 256 -14.43 24.21 -18.06
N TYR A 257 -15.41 24.14 -18.95
CA TYR A 257 -16.73 24.72 -18.74
C TYR A 257 -17.61 23.85 -17.83
N GLY A 258 -17.03 22.83 -17.16
CA GLY A 258 -17.65 22.23 -16.00
C GLY A 258 -17.77 23.29 -14.91
N VAL A 259 -18.95 23.43 -14.30
CA VAL A 259 -19.17 24.30 -13.14
C VAL A 259 -18.41 23.72 -11.95
N TYR A 260 -17.11 23.95 -11.92
CA TYR A 260 -16.32 23.93 -10.71
C TYR A 260 -16.26 25.38 -10.22
N PRO A 261 -16.56 25.65 -8.94
CA PRO A 261 -16.15 26.91 -8.36
C PRO A 261 -14.63 26.87 -8.26
N LEU A 262 -13.96 27.28 -9.34
CA LEU A 262 -12.61 27.78 -9.26
C LEU A 262 -12.65 28.90 -8.21
N ARG A 263 -11.82 28.75 -7.18
CA ARG A 263 -11.55 29.79 -6.20
C ARG A 263 -10.94 31.01 -6.90
N THR A 264 -11.76 31.81 -7.55
CA THR A 264 -11.57 33.26 -7.58
C THR A 264 -12.34 33.79 -6.39
N VAL A 265 -11.60 34.43 -5.49
CA VAL A 265 -12.12 35.13 -4.33
C VAL A 265 -13.26 36.04 -4.80
N VAL A 266 -14.36 36.05 -4.05
CA VAL A 266 -15.59 36.85 -4.20
C VAL A 266 -16.73 36.16 -4.98
N SER A 267 -17.75 35.78 -4.20
CA SER A 267 -19.14 35.41 -4.57
C SER A 267 -19.41 34.00 -5.14
N VAL A 268 -19.69 33.06 -4.23
CA VAL A 268 -20.55 31.89 -4.53
C VAL A 268 -21.71 31.90 -3.53
N PRO A 269 -22.98 31.72 -3.96
CA PRO A 269 -24.12 31.66 -3.06
C PRO A 269 -24.06 30.41 -2.16
N ASN A 270 -24.33 30.60 -0.88
CA ASN A 270 -24.12 29.64 0.23
C ASN A 270 -24.80 28.25 0.12
N PHE A 271 -25.66 28.01 -0.87
CA PHE A 271 -26.43 26.75 -0.94
C PHE A 271 -25.70 25.62 -1.69
N LEU A 272 -24.78 25.91 -2.62
CA LEU A 272 -23.94 24.88 -3.27
C LEU A 272 -22.67 24.55 -2.46
N SER A 273 -22.32 25.39 -1.48
CA SER A 273 -21.19 25.18 -0.58
C SER A 273 -21.46 24.18 0.55
N LEU A 274 -22.68 23.68 0.72
CA LEU A 274 -22.97 22.66 1.74
C LEU A 274 -22.71 21.22 1.26
N GLU A 275 -22.92 20.89 -0.02
CA GLU A 275 -22.75 19.51 -0.51
C GLU A 275 -21.31 19.19 -0.93
N TYR A 276 -20.53 20.21 -1.33
CA TYR A 276 -19.11 20.08 -1.71
C TYR A 276 -18.16 20.81 -0.75
N GLN A 277 -18.53 20.91 0.54
CA GLN A 277 -17.49 20.91 1.55
C GLN A 277 -16.80 19.54 1.47
N MET A 278 -15.62 19.50 0.85
CA MET A 278 -14.63 18.48 1.18
C MET A 278 -14.37 18.61 2.68
N THR A 279 -15.21 17.94 3.45
CA THR A 279 -15.03 17.82 4.89
C THR A 279 -13.61 17.31 5.06
N THR A 280 -12.92 17.81 6.06
CA THR A 280 -11.67 17.24 6.60
C THR A 280 -11.79 15.73 6.95
N ASN A 281 -12.96 15.12 6.73
CA ASN A 281 -13.33 13.72 6.86
C ASN A 281 -13.41 12.92 5.54
N THR A 282 -13.18 13.50 4.36
CA THR A 282 -13.42 12.78 3.07
C THR A 282 -12.44 11.63 2.85
N TYR A 283 -11.22 11.72 3.40
CA TYR A 283 -10.25 10.64 3.40
C TYR A 283 -9.91 10.28 4.84
N THR A 284 -10.28 9.07 5.26
CA THR A 284 -9.85 8.56 6.57
C THR A 284 -8.35 8.31 6.52
N LYS A 285 -7.58 8.94 7.43
CA LYS A 285 -6.15 8.65 7.55
C LYS A 285 -5.96 7.16 7.78
N LEU A 286 -5.06 6.54 7.01
CA LEU A 286 -4.65 5.16 7.26
C LEU A 286 -4.15 5.05 8.71
N ARG A 287 -4.72 4.13 9.48
CA ARG A 287 -4.37 3.95 10.89
C ARG A 287 -2.93 3.49 11.09
N HIS A 288 -2.37 2.80 10.09
CA HIS A 288 -1.02 2.25 10.12
C HIS A 288 -0.33 2.48 8.77
N PRO A 289 0.21 3.68 8.51
CA PRO A 289 0.99 3.91 7.30
C PRO A 289 2.32 3.16 7.37
N THR A 290 2.65 2.40 6.32
CA THR A 290 4.01 1.88 6.11
C THR A 290 4.96 3.00 5.66
N PRO A 291 6.23 2.99 6.06
CA PRO A 291 7.19 3.98 5.57
C PRO A 291 7.36 3.84 4.05
N SER A 292 7.57 4.97 3.36
CA SER A 292 7.94 4.95 1.93
C SER A 292 9.22 4.13 1.73
N PRO A 293 9.42 3.43 0.59
CA PRO A 293 10.63 2.63 0.37
C PRO A 293 11.95 3.38 0.59
N SER A 294 11.99 4.68 0.25
CA SER A 294 13.16 5.54 0.46
C SER A 294 13.50 5.82 1.94
N HIS A 295 12.57 5.56 2.86
CA HIS A 295 12.73 5.74 4.31
C HIS A 295 12.50 4.43 5.06
N ALA A 296 12.66 3.29 4.38
CA ALA A 296 12.42 1.96 4.94
C ALA A 296 13.24 1.66 6.22
N ASN A 297 14.43 2.25 6.34
CA ASN A 297 15.32 2.11 7.51
C ASN A 297 14.89 2.96 8.73
N TYR A 298 13.90 3.85 8.57
CA TYR A 298 13.42 4.77 9.60
C TYR A 298 11.91 4.58 9.83
N PRO A 299 11.50 3.52 10.55
CA PRO A 299 10.09 3.13 10.68
C PRO A 299 9.20 4.15 11.42
N PHE A 300 9.80 5.10 12.15
CA PHE A 300 9.10 6.21 12.80
C PHE A 300 9.09 7.51 11.96
N TYR A 301 9.78 7.51 10.82
CA TYR A 301 9.88 8.66 9.94
C TYR A 301 8.98 8.47 8.73
N THR A 302 7.77 9.03 8.82
CA THR A 302 6.91 9.26 7.66
C THR A 302 6.89 10.75 7.38
N PRO A 303 7.73 11.27 6.46
CA PRO A 303 7.70 12.69 6.14
C PRO A 303 6.32 13.04 5.59
N GLY A 304 5.57 13.86 6.32
CA GLY A 304 4.37 14.49 5.80
C GLY A 304 4.78 15.30 4.57
N GLY A 305 4.19 14.99 3.41
CA GLY A 305 4.48 15.66 2.14
C GLY A 305 5.44 14.93 1.21
N GLY A 306 5.87 13.71 1.54
CA GLY A 306 6.74 12.89 0.69
C GLY A 306 6.25 11.47 0.47
N ASP A 307 4.94 11.20 0.53
CA ASP A 307 4.37 9.87 0.29
C ASP A 307 4.57 9.48 -1.18
N ARG A 308 5.77 8.98 -1.50
CA ARG A 308 6.18 8.47 -2.81
C ARG A 308 5.64 7.07 -3.09
N ARG A 309 4.59 6.60 -2.40
CA ARG A 309 3.89 5.35 -2.80
C ARG A 309 3.27 5.46 -4.20
N TRP A 310 3.18 6.67 -4.73
CA TRP A 310 2.86 6.98 -6.11
C TRP A 310 4.11 6.98 -6.99
N ILE A 311 4.77 5.82 -7.09
CA ILE A 311 5.71 5.58 -8.20
C ILE A 311 4.82 5.23 -9.40
N GLY A 312 4.76 6.13 -10.39
CA GLY A 312 4.36 5.73 -11.73
C GLY A 312 5.33 4.64 -12.16
N MET A 313 4.82 3.48 -12.57
CA MET A 313 5.68 2.48 -13.21
C MET A 313 6.39 3.20 -14.38
N PRO A 314 7.70 3.01 -14.57
CA PRO A 314 8.28 3.34 -15.86
C PRO A 314 7.51 2.55 -16.93
N GLU A 315 7.31 3.22 -18.05
CA GLU A 315 6.69 2.71 -19.26
C GLU A 315 7.16 1.27 -19.52
N THR A 316 6.22 0.42 -19.88
CA THR A 316 6.51 -0.90 -20.46
C THR A 316 7.49 -0.70 -21.61
N GLU A 317 8.77 -0.98 -21.38
CA GLU A 317 9.72 -1.25 -22.44
C GLU A 317 9.15 -2.41 -23.26
N GLU A 318 8.91 -2.12 -24.52
CA GLU A 318 8.51 -3.05 -25.55
C GLU A 318 9.55 -4.18 -25.64
N GLU A 319 9.13 -5.42 -25.41
CA GLU A 319 9.77 -6.53 -26.08
C GLU A 319 9.49 -6.40 -27.58
N THR A 320 10.44 -5.81 -28.31
CA THR A 320 10.66 -6.12 -29.73
C THR A 320 12.11 -6.53 -29.96
N SER A 321 12.37 -7.79 -29.59
CA SER A 321 12.95 -8.83 -30.46
C SER A 321 14.10 -8.50 -31.42
N ARG A 322 15.18 -9.32 -31.28
CA ARG A 322 16.13 -9.83 -32.29
C ARG A 322 17.39 -9.00 -32.62
N SER A 323 18.52 -9.40 -32.03
CA SER A 323 19.54 -10.26 -32.66
C SER A 323 20.57 -10.71 -31.62
#